data_AF-A0A1V1WV70-F1
#
_entry.id   AF-A0A1V1WV70-F1
#
_cell.length_a   1.000
_cell.length_b   1.000
_cell.length_c   1.000
_cell.angle_alpha   90.00
_cell.angle_beta   90.00
_cell.angle_gamma   90.00
#
_symmetry.space_group_name_H-M   'P 1'
#
loop_
_entity.id
_entity.type
_entity.pdbx_description
1 polymer ?
#
loop_
_entity_poly.entity_id
_entity_poly.type
_entity_poly.pdbx_seq_one_letter_code
_entity_poly.pdbx_strand_id
1 'polypeptide(L)'
;MYRSSAFRYDFDVILIDCIFDPAVDALCEETGIPIFGPTQITLPLIFLVAPNFPIITRIERQSTLLARVVRKYKHSDTLVSTCALWISYGEAMEENIVNEAMIRQFKLVVEEDHAGAVMMGSTAMALADEVAAAVLVCRCSFQACLPLE
;
A
#
# COMPACT_ATOMS: atom_id res chain seq x y z
N MET A 1 7.97 25.51 31.75
CA MET A 1 7.13 24.50 31.08
C MET A 1 5.71 25.08 30.99
N TYR A 2 5.45 25.90 29.97
CA TYR A 2 4.13 26.52 29.77
C TYR A 2 3.19 25.45 29.19
N ARG A 3 2.39 24.81 30.05
CA ARG A 3 1.13 24.16 29.62
C ARG A 3 0.10 25.27 29.47
N SER A 4 0.14 25.97 28.35
CA SER A 4 -0.86 26.98 27.98
C SER A 4 -2.18 26.27 27.67
N SER A 5 -3.23 26.62 28.42
CA SER A 5 -4.67 26.54 28.07
C SER A 5 -5.09 25.46 27.05
N ALA A 6 -5.68 24.40 27.58
CA ALA A 6 -6.38 23.29 26.93
C ALA A 6 -7.07 23.62 25.58
N PHE A 7 -6.35 23.40 24.48
CA PHE A 7 -6.98 22.91 23.25
C PHE A 7 -7.20 21.42 23.47
N ARG A 8 -8.31 21.06 24.11
CA ARG A 8 -8.76 19.67 24.10
C ARG A 8 -9.33 19.45 22.72
N TYR A 9 -8.57 18.76 21.87
CA TYR A 9 -9.13 18.19 20.67
C TYR A 9 -10.22 17.19 21.08
N ASP A 10 -11.36 17.17 20.39
CA ASP A 10 -12.49 16.27 20.70
C ASP A 10 -12.23 14.80 20.32
N PHE A 11 -10.97 14.43 20.06
CA PHE A 11 -10.54 13.13 19.58
C PHE A 11 -9.28 12.65 20.31
N ASP A 12 -9.21 11.34 20.54
CA ASP A 12 -8.09 10.71 21.25
C ASP A 12 -6.95 10.26 20.31
N VAL A 13 -7.19 10.25 19.00
CA VAL A 13 -6.28 9.74 17.98
C VAL A 13 -6.60 10.34 16.61
N ILE A 14 -5.60 10.48 15.74
CA ILE A 14 -5.79 10.79 14.31
C ILE A 14 -5.22 9.65 13.47
N LEU A 15 -6.02 9.17 12.51
CA LEU A 15 -5.55 8.35 11.40
C LEU A 15 -5.50 9.21 10.14
N ILE A 16 -4.34 9.27 9.51
CA ILE A 16 -4.15 9.97 8.23
C ILE A 16 -4.47 8.98 7.12
N ASP A 17 -5.61 9.15 6.43
CA ASP A 17 -6.04 8.27 5.34
C ASP A 17 -5.25 8.53 4.04
N CYS A 18 -3.94 8.32 4.09
CA CYS A 18 -3.06 8.47 2.95
C CYS A 18 -1.82 7.59 3.13
N ILE A 19 -1.61 6.66 2.20
CA ILE A 19 -0.46 5.75 2.14
C ILE A 19 0.92 6.44 2.16
N PHE A 20 1.00 7.75 1.86
CA PHE A 20 2.26 8.48 1.94
C PHE A 20 2.61 8.91 3.37
N ASP A 21 1.69 8.67 4.32
CA ASP A 21 1.78 9.04 5.73
C ASP A 21 2.27 10.48 5.95
N PRO A 22 1.67 11.47 5.27
CA PRO A 22 2.14 12.85 5.35
C PRO A 22 1.98 13.39 6.77
N ALA A 23 3.00 14.09 7.27
CA ALA A 23 2.95 14.80 8.55
C ALA A 23 2.64 13.96 9.81
N VAL A 24 2.71 12.62 9.77
CA VAL A 24 2.51 11.76 10.96
C VAL A 24 3.38 12.22 12.13
N ASP A 25 4.69 12.37 11.91
CA ASP A 25 5.63 12.73 12.99
C ASP A 25 5.39 14.17 13.45
N ALA A 26 5.24 15.10 12.49
CA ALA A 26 5.05 16.53 12.79
C ALA A 26 3.74 16.79 13.57
N LEU A 27 2.64 16.15 13.21
CA LEU A 27 1.38 16.28 13.92
C LEU A 27 1.45 15.63 15.31
N CYS A 28 2.14 14.50 15.44
CA CYS A 28 2.33 13.84 16.73
C CYS A 28 3.13 14.72 17.68
N GLU A 29 4.22 15.33 17.19
CA GLU A 29 5.05 16.25 17.97
C GLU A 29 4.31 17.54 18.37
N GLU A 30 3.59 18.16 17.44
CA GLU A 30 2.90 19.45 17.67
C GLU A 30 1.68 19.31 18.58
N THR A 31 0.88 18.25 18.39
CA THR A 31 -0.41 18.09 19.09
C THR A 31 -0.31 17.27 20.37
N GLY A 32 0.71 16.40 20.48
CA GLY A 32 0.81 15.40 21.55
C GLY A 32 -0.24 14.28 21.45
N ILE A 33 -1.05 14.26 20.39
CA ILE A 33 -2.03 13.21 20.11
C ILE A 33 -1.35 12.10 19.29
N PRO A 34 -1.62 10.81 19.57
CA PRO A 34 -1.19 9.73 18.71
C PRO A 34 -1.68 9.90 17.27
N ILE A 35 -0.76 9.88 16.31
CA ILE A 35 -1.05 9.96 14.88
C ILE A 35 -0.59 8.68 14.20
N PHE A 36 -1.45 8.09 13.39
CA PHE A 36 -1.15 6.89 12.62
C PHE A 36 -1.29 7.16 11.13
N GLY A 37 -0.34 6.65 10.35
CA GLY A 37 -0.47 6.52 8.91
C GLY A 37 -0.67 5.05 8.51
N PRO A 38 -1.47 4.75 7.48
CA PRO A 38 -1.72 3.39 7.03
C PRO A 38 -0.42 2.63 6.72
N THR A 39 0.56 3.25 6.08
CA THR A 39 1.78 2.53 5.70
C THR A 39 2.63 2.18 6.92
N GLN A 40 2.76 3.10 7.87
CA GLN A 40 3.43 2.90 9.16
C GLN A 40 2.86 1.70 9.91
N ILE A 41 1.53 1.56 9.93
CA ILE A 41 0.86 0.52 10.71
C ILE A 41 0.76 -0.80 9.96
N THR A 42 0.66 -0.81 8.62
CA THR A 42 0.47 -2.04 7.85
C THR A 42 1.77 -2.73 7.50
N LEU A 43 2.88 -2.01 7.31
CA LEU A 43 4.16 -2.64 6.93
C LEU A 43 4.63 -3.72 7.91
N PRO A 44 4.59 -3.53 9.24
CA PRO A 44 4.92 -4.59 10.19
C PRO A 44 3.99 -5.81 10.06
N LEU A 45 2.71 -5.59 9.77
CA LEU A 45 1.73 -6.67 9.60
C LEU A 45 1.99 -7.47 8.32
N ILE A 46 2.32 -6.79 7.22
CA ILE A 46 2.71 -7.44 5.96
C ILE A 46 3.93 -8.33 6.20
N PHE A 47 4.94 -7.82 6.91
CA PHE A 47 6.16 -8.56 7.22
C PHE A 47 5.92 -9.82 8.07
N LEU A 48 4.90 -9.81 8.94
CA LEU A 48 4.54 -10.99 9.73
C LEU A 48 3.93 -12.12 8.86
N VAL A 49 3.34 -11.78 7.72
CA VAL A 49 2.61 -12.72 6.86
C VAL A 49 3.44 -13.15 5.64
N ALA A 50 4.27 -12.27 5.11
CA ALA A 50 5.05 -12.50 3.91
C ALA A 50 6.47 -11.93 4.06
N PRO A 51 7.50 -12.65 3.58
CA PRO A 51 8.89 -12.18 3.64
C PRO A 51 9.14 -10.96 2.72
N ASN A 52 8.30 -10.78 1.71
CA ASN A 52 8.41 -9.72 0.73
C ASN A 52 7.04 -9.28 0.19
N PHE A 53 6.99 -8.09 -0.38
CA PHE A 53 5.82 -7.54 -1.05
C PHE A 53 6.23 -6.52 -2.13
N PRO A 54 5.45 -6.39 -3.22
CA PRO A 54 5.52 -5.29 -4.14
C PRO A 54 4.42 -4.28 -3.84
N ILE A 55 4.52 -3.11 -4.49
CA ILE A 55 3.51 -2.07 -4.43
C ILE A 55 2.94 -1.82 -5.82
N ILE A 56 1.61 -1.93 -5.96
CA ILE A 56 0.89 -1.52 -7.17
C ILE A 56 0.40 -0.08 -6.99
N THR A 57 0.88 0.85 -7.79
CA THR A 57 0.54 2.27 -7.74
C THR A 57 -0.30 2.71 -8.93
N ARG A 58 -0.91 3.90 -8.89
CA ARG A 58 -1.65 4.42 -10.05
C ARG A 58 -0.70 4.90 -11.16
N ILE A 59 0.31 5.68 -10.77
CA ILE A 59 1.28 6.30 -11.69
C ILE A 59 2.71 6.12 -11.18
N GLU A 60 3.68 6.06 -12.09
CA GLU A 60 5.09 5.80 -11.77
C GLU A 60 5.69 6.75 -10.72
N ARG A 61 5.28 8.03 -10.72
CA ARG A 61 5.73 8.99 -9.71
C ARG A 61 5.40 8.55 -8.28
N GLN A 62 4.27 7.88 -8.08
CA GLN A 62 3.87 7.37 -6.76
C GLN A 62 4.80 6.25 -6.29
N SER A 63 5.28 5.39 -7.20
CA SER A 63 6.24 4.32 -6.89
C SER A 63 7.48 4.83 -6.19
N THR A 64 8.09 5.90 -6.72
CA THR A 64 9.32 6.47 -6.14
C THR A 64 9.06 7.10 -4.77
N LEU A 65 7.91 7.75 -4.59
CA LEU A 65 7.51 8.35 -3.31
C LEU A 65 7.24 7.28 -2.26
N LEU A 66 6.52 6.22 -2.64
CA LEU A 66 6.21 5.11 -1.75
C LEU A 66 7.44 4.34 -1.30
N ALA A 67 8.39 4.07 -2.19
CA ALA A 67 9.65 3.44 -1.82
C ALA A 67 10.42 4.25 -0.75
N ARG A 68 10.30 5.58 -0.76
CA ARG A 68 10.87 6.45 0.30
C ARG A 68 10.13 6.32 1.63
N VAL A 69 8.81 6.20 1.59
CA VAL A 69 7.98 6.00 2.79
C VAL A 69 8.26 4.63 3.41
N VAL A 70 8.33 3.58 2.61
CA VAL A 70 8.74 2.24 3.08
C VAL A 70 10.13 2.26 3.71
N ARG A 71 11.08 2.99 3.09
CA ARG A 71 12.42 3.19 3.66
C ARG A 71 12.40 3.95 4.98
N LYS A 72 11.59 5.00 5.09
CA LYS A 72 11.39 5.75 6.34
C LYS A 72 10.99 4.80 7.47
N TYR A 73 10.14 3.83 7.19
CA TYR A 73 9.69 2.81 8.15
C TYR A 73 10.58 1.56 8.24
N LYS A 74 11.77 1.58 7.63
CA LYS A 74 12.78 0.50 7.73
C LYS A 74 12.34 -0.85 7.15
N HIS A 75 11.50 -0.84 6.11
CA HIS A 75 11.05 -2.03 5.39
C HIS A 75 11.55 -2.08 3.94
N SER A 76 12.66 -1.39 3.62
CA SER A 76 13.20 -1.37 2.24
C SER A 76 13.58 -2.76 1.74
N ASP A 77 14.16 -3.59 2.62
CA ASP A 77 14.68 -4.91 2.24
C ASP A 77 13.57 -5.93 1.94
N THR A 78 12.33 -5.62 2.33
CA THR A 78 11.14 -6.44 2.08
C THR A 78 10.34 -5.98 0.85
N LEU A 79 10.65 -4.79 0.31
CA LEU A 79 10.02 -4.25 -0.88
C LEU A 79 10.76 -4.76 -2.13
N VAL A 80 10.16 -5.71 -2.86
CA VAL A 80 10.79 -6.35 -4.02
C VAL A 80 10.63 -5.57 -5.32
N SER A 81 9.47 -4.93 -5.51
CA SER A 81 9.22 -4.14 -6.70
C SER A 81 8.18 -3.06 -6.45
N THR A 82 8.10 -2.11 -7.38
CA THR A 82 6.99 -1.16 -7.46
C THR A 82 6.55 -1.09 -8.91
N CYS A 83 5.26 -1.25 -9.17
CA CYS A 83 4.69 -1.16 -10.51
C CYS A 83 3.54 -0.14 -10.53
N ALA A 84 3.20 0.35 -11.72
CA ALA A 84 2.15 1.34 -11.90
C ALA A 84 1.06 0.78 -12.83
N LEU A 85 -0.18 1.21 -12.62
CA LEU A 85 -1.29 0.95 -13.54
C LEU A 85 -1.14 1.73 -14.85
N TRP A 86 -0.41 2.85 -14.82
CA TRP A 86 -0.22 3.76 -15.96
C TRP A 86 -1.53 4.40 -16.44
N ILE A 87 -2.46 4.64 -15.51
CA ILE A 87 -3.75 5.27 -15.80
C ILE A 87 -3.75 6.73 -15.34
N SER A 88 -4.32 7.60 -16.17
CA SER A 88 -4.61 8.99 -15.84
C SER A 88 -5.81 9.11 -14.88
N TYR A 89 -6.04 10.32 -14.36
CA TYR A 89 -7.21 10.58 -13.50
C TYR A 89 -8.54 10.41 -14.25
N GLY A 90 -8.58 10.76 -15.55
CA GLY A 90 -9.77 10.59 -16.38
C GLY A 90 -10.09 9.12 -16.62
N GLU A 91 -9.08 8.33 -16.99
CA GLU A 91 -9.22 6.87 -17.17
C GLU A 91 -9.61 6.16 -15.87
N ALA A 92 -9.17 6.66 -14.72
CA ALA A 92 -9.52 6.10 -13.42
C ALA A 92 -11.01 6.21 -13.07
N MET A 93 -11.81 6.94 -13.85
CA MET A 93 -13.28 7.01 -13.70
C MET A 93 -13.98 5.84 -14.40
N GLU A 94 -13.31 5.16 -15.33
CA GLU A 94 -13.84 4.01 -16.07
C GLU A 94 -13.40 2.72 -15.39
N GLU A 95 -14.32 2.08 -14.66
CA GLU A 95 -14.04 0.91 -13.83
C GLU A 95 -13.35 -0.22 -14.61
N ASN A 96 -13.81 -0.52 -15.82
CA ASN A 96 -13.23 -1.57 -16.67
C ASN A 96 -11.74 -1.30 -16.99
N ILE A 97 -11.36 -0.04 -17.25
CA ILE A 97 -9.97 0.31 -17.55
C ILE A 97 -9.09 0.10 -16.31
N VAL A 98 -9.60 0.49 -15.14
CA VAL A 98 -8.90 0.27 -13.86
C VAL A 98 -8.75 -1.22 -13.59
N ASN A 99 -9.81 -2.00 -13.76
CA ASN A 99 -9.82 -3.43 -13.46
C ASN A 99 -8.89 -4.21 -14.39
N GLU A 100 -8.90 -3.93 -15.70
CA GLU A 100 -7.96 -4.54 -16.66
C GLU A 100 -6.50 -4.21 -16.30
N ALA A 101 -6.20 -2.94 -15.99
CA ALA A 101 -4.87 -2.53 -15.57
C ALA A 101 -4.44 -3.22 -14.27
N MET A 102 -5.34 -3.32 -13.29
CA MET A 102 -5.13 -3.98 -12.01
C MET A 102 -4.82 -5.46 -12.20
N ILE A 103 -5.63 -6.18 -12.98
CA ILE A 103 -5.43 -7.60 -13.29
C ILE A 103 -4.07 -7.82 -13.97
N ARG A 104 -3.70 -6.94 -14.91
CA ARG A 104 -2.40 -7.01 -15.58
C ARG A 104 -1.24 -6.87 -14.58
N GLN A 105 -1.29 -5.88 -13.69
CA GLN A 105 -0.23 -5.70 -12.69
C GLN A 105 -0.17 -6.83 -11.68
N PHE A 106 -1.32 -7.35 -11.24
CA PHE A 106 -1.35 -8.51 -10.35
C PHE A 106 -0.71 -9.76 -10.97
N LYS A 107 -0.93 -10.01 -12.27
CA LYS A 107 -0.26 -11.10 -12.99
C LYS A 107 1.25 -10.95 -12.96
N LEU A 108 1.74 -9.76 -13.31
CA LEU A 108 3.18 -9.46 -13.33
C LEU A 108 3.82 -9.66 -11.95
N VAL A 109 3.23 -9.11 -10.89
CA VAL A 109 3.82 -9.25 -9.55
C VAL A 109 3.77 -10.69 -9.01
N VAL A 110 2.77 -11.49 -9.39
CA VAL A 110 2.70 -12.91 -8.99
C VAL A 110 3.74 -13.73 -9.74
N GLU A 111 3.87 -13.51 -11.05
CA GLU A 111 4.75 -14.29 -11.93
C GLU A 111 6.23 -13.90 -11.77
N GLU A 112 6.54 -12.61 -11.62
CA GLU A 112 7.91 -12.08 -11.61
C GLU A 112 8.48 -11.93 -10.20
N ASP A 113 7.69 -11.43 -9.24
CA ASP A 113 8.21 -11.09 -7.89
C ASP A 113 8.09 -12.23 -6.88
N HIS A 114 7.37 -13.31 -7.23
CA HIS A 114 7.05 -14.43 -6.34
C HIS A 114 6.56 -13.98 -4.96
N ALA A 115 5.79 -12.90 -4.94
CA ALA A 115 5.49 -12.17 -3.73
C ALA A 115 4.47 -12.88 -2.83
N GLY A 116 4.73 -12.88 -1.53
CA GLY A 116 3.81 -13.44 -0.53
C GLY A 116 2.65 -12.52 -0.13
N ALA A 117 2.79 -11.21 -0.42
CA ALA A 117 1.76 -10.19 -0.18
C ALA A 117 1.86 -9.09 -1.25
N VAL A 118 0.81 -8.27 -1.40
CA VAL A 118 0.80 -7.09 -2.29
C VAL A 118 0.22 -5.91 -1.53
N MET A 119 0.89 -4.76 -1.58
CA MET A 119 0.40 -3.52 -1.01
C MET A 119 -0.19 -2.62 -2.10
N MET A 120 -1.39 -2.11 -1.85
CA MET A 120 -2.04 -1.14 -2.72
C MET A 120 -1.49 0.26 -2.48
N GLY A 121 -1.12 0.96 -3.55
CA GLY A 121 -0.46 2.28 -3.50
C GLY A 121 -1.40 3.47 -3.26
N SER A 122 -2.64 3.23 -2.84
CA SER A 122 -3.63 4.25 -2.44
C SER A 122 -4.73 3.62 -1.60
N THR A 123 -5.20 4.32 -0.57
CA THR A 123 -6.32 3.88 0.27
C THR A 123 -7.66 3.88 -0.45
N ALA A 124 -7.76 4.61 -1.57
CA ALA A 124 -8.95 4.64 -2.41
C ALA A 124 -8.96 3.53 -3.49
N MET A 125 -7.91 2.71 -3.60
CA MET A 125 -7.89 1.59 -4.53
C MET A 125 -8.60 0.40 -3.90
N ALA A 126 -9.87 0.20 -4.28
CA ALA A 126 -10.63 -0.99 -3.94
C ALA A 126 -10.43 -2.08 -5.00
N LEU A 127 -10.54 -3.34 -4.59
CA LEU A 127 -10.59 -4.47 -5.52
C LEU A 127 -12.04 -4.74 -5.90
N ALA A 128 -12.34 -4.66 -7.20
CA ALA A 128 -13.59 -5.19 -7.74
C ALA A 128 -13.58 -6.72 -7.68
N ASP A 129 -14.76 -7.34 -7.62
CA ASP A 129 -14.91 -8.80 -7.50
C ASP A 129 -14.21 -9.55 -8.65
N GLU A 130 -14.25 -9.01 -9.86
CA GLU A 130 -13.57 -9.60 -11.03
C GLU A 130 -12.04 -9.55 -10.91
N VAL A 131 -11.50 -8.49 -10.31
CA VAL A 131 -10.06 -8.38 -10.04
C VAL A 131 -9.67 -9.41 -8.97
N ALA A 132 -10.47 -9.53 -7.91
CA ALA A 132 -10.24 -10.51 -6.85
C ALA A 132 -10.28 -11.96 -7.40
N ALA A 133 -11.26 -12.27 -8.26
CA ALA A 133 -11.36 -13.56 -8.92
C ALA A 133 -10.14 -13.86 -9.81
N ALA A 134 -9.68 -12.88 -10.58
CA ALA A 134 -8.50 -13.04 -11.42
C ALA A 134 -7.22 -13.28 -10.60
N VAL A 135 -7.04 -12.56 -9.48
CA VAL A 135 -5.90 -12.75 -8.57
C VAL A 135 -5.87 -14.16 -7.97
N LEU A 136 -7.03 -14.71 -7.61
CA LEU A 136 -7.13 -16.08 -7.10
C LEU A 136 -6.66 -17.12 -8.14
N VAL A 137 -7.06 -16.94 -9.41
CA VAL A 137 -6.61 -17.81 -10.50
C VAL A 137 -5.09 -17.71 -10.70
N CYS A 138 -4.52 -16.50 -10.69
CA CYS A 138 -3.07 -16.30 -10.79
C CYS A 138 -2.32 -17.04 -9.69
N ARG A 139 -2.81 -16.96 -8.45
CA ARG A 139 -2.21 -17.65 -7.30
C ARG A 139 -2.29 -19.18 -7.42
N CYS A 140 -3.42 -19.73 -7.86
CA CYS A 140 -3.57 -21.18 -8.05
C CYS A 140 -2.59 -21.71 -9.12
N SER A 141 -2.44 -21.00 -10.24
CA SER A 141 -1.49 -21.36 -11.29
C SER A 141 -0.05 -21.30 -10.79
N PHE A 142 0.30 -20.30 -9.98
CA PHE A 142 1.62 -20.19 -9.38
C PHE A 142 1.91 -21.32 -8.38
N GLN A 143 0.97 -21.60 -7.47
CA GLN A 143 1.13 -22.63 -6.44
C GLN A 143 1.16 -24.05 -7.02
N ALA A 144 0.52 -24.29 -8.17
CA ALA A 144 0.63 -25.55 -8.91
C ALA A 144 1.99 -25.73 -9.61
N CYS A 145 2.75 -24.66 -9.84
CA CYS A 145 4.08 -24.68 -10.46
C CYS A 145 5.24 -24.69 -9.46
N LEU A 146 4.98 -24.43 -8.17
CA LEU A 146 5.97 -24.61 -7.12
C LEU A 146 6.24 -26.10 -6.92
N PRO A 147 7.51 -26.55 -6.91
CA PRO A 147 7.82 -27.93 -6.61
C PRO A 147 7.27 -28.27 -5.20
N LEU A 148 6.48 -29.33 -5.12
CA LEU A 148 6.08 -29.92 -3.85
C LEU A 148 7.37 -30.37 -3.15
N GLU A 149 7.74 -29.71 -2.06
CA GLU A 149 8.79 -30.19 -1.15
C GLU A 149 8.44 -31.56 -0.56
#